data_AF-A0A834ANF9-F1
#
_entry.id   AF-A0A834ANF9-F1
#
_cell.length_a   1.000
_cell.length_b   1.000
_cell.length_c   1.000
_cell.angle_alpha   90.00
_cell.angle_beta   90.00
_cell.angle_gamma   90.00
#
_symmetry.space_group_name_H-M   'P 1'
#
loop_
_entity.id
_entity.type
_entity.pdbx_description
1 polymer ?
#
loop_
_entity_poly.entity_id
_entity_poly.type
_entity_poly.pdbx_seq_one_letter_code
_entity_poly.pdbx_strand_id
1 'polypeptide(L)'
;MDEVPLSFDVPSNKTVDVKGAKTINVKTSGNDKTHYTVVLSCCADGTKLPPMLIFKRKKNMPKEAIPRGVIVHVHDKGWMDENGMKTRMEKVWSKCPGGLLKKPALLVLDQFRTRITEATKKEI
;
A
#
# COMPACT_ATOMS: atom_id res chain seq x y z
N MET A 1 -8.42 -8.26 2.42
CA MET A 1 -7.45 -7.28 1.87
C MET A 1 -8.03 -5.92 2.13
N ASP A 2 -7.17 -4.96 2.48
CA ASP A 2 -7.63 -3.59 2.67
C ASP A 2 -6.56 -2.58 2.24
N GLU A 3 -7.01 -1.37 1.92
CA GLU A 3 -6.14 -0.23 1.62
C GLU A 3 -6.11 0.76 2.80
N VAL A 4 -4.92 1.19 3.17
CA VAL A 4 -4.74 2.20 4.24
C VAL A 4 -3.86 3.33 3.72
N PRO A 5 -4.29 4.61 3.81
CA PRO A 5 -3.43 5.73 3.53
C PRO A 5 -2.40 5.91 4.66
N LEU A 6 -1.12 6.00 4.30
CA LEU A 6 -0.03 6.33 5.21
C LEU A 6 0.60 7.67 4.84
N SER A 7 0.94 8.45 5.88
CA SER A 7 1.67 9.70 5.73
C SER A 7 3.17 9.44 5.56
N PHE A 8 3.85 10.31 4.81
CA PHE A 8 5.32 10.27 4.72
C PHE A 8 5.98 10.77 6.01
N ASP A 9 5.40 11.79 6.62
CA ASP A 9 5.85 12.32 7.90
C ASP A 9 4.94 11.81 9.02
N VAL A 10 5.55 11.21 10.03
CA VAL A 10 4.88 10.78 11.27
C VAL A 10 5.65 11.41 12.45
N PRO A 11 5.55 12.74 12.65
CA PRO A 11 6.26 13.41 13.73
C PRO A 11 5.78 12.90 15.09
N SER A 12 6.71 12.78 16.03
CA SER A 12 6.38 12.38 17.40
C SER A 12 5.53 13.45 18.08
N ASN A 13 4.62 13.01 18.96
CA ASN A 13 3.89 13.90 19.86
C ASN A 13 4.75 14.38 21.05
N LYS A 14 6.01 13.96 21.13
CA LYS A 14 6.98 14.38 22.13
C LYS A 14 8.16 15.07 21.45
N THR A 15 8.57 16.19 22.02
CA THR A 15 9.77 16.92 21.60
C THR A 15 10.74 17.03 22.77
N VAL A 16 12.05 17.11 22.47
CA VAL A 16 13.10 17.30 23.46
C VAL A 16 13.87 18.55 23.08
N ASP A 17 13.98 19.49 24.02
CA ASP A 17 14.68 20.76 23.84
C ASP A 17 15.27 21.26 25.18
N VAL A 18 16.06 22.32 25.12
CA VAL A 18 16.67 22.97 26.28
C VAL A 18 15.58 23.52 27.20
N LYS A 19 15.73 23.28 28.51
CA LYS A 19 14.80 23.75 29.54
C LYS A 19 14.65 25.27 29.46
N GLY A 20 13.40 25.74 29.30
CA GLY A 20 13.07 27.16 29.16
C GLY A 20 12.87 27.63 27.72
N ALA A 21 13.02 26.76 26.72
CA ALA A 21 12.66 27.07 25.34
C ALA A 21 11.16 27.42 25.22
N LYS A 22 10.87 28.59 24.60
CA LYS A 22 9.49 29.05 24.35
C LYS A 22 8.88 28.48 23.07
N THR A 23 9.73 28.08 22.12
CA THR A 23 9.32 27.59 20.81
C THR A 23 10.19 26.38 20.48
N ILE A 24 9.54 25.26 20.15
CA ILE A 24 10.21 24.01 19.83
C ILE A 24 9.87 23.67 18.38
N ASN A 25 10.88 23.66 17.51
CA ASN A 25 10.69 23.38 16.09
C ASN A 25 10.67 21.87 15.83
N VAL A 26 9.57 21.38 15.28
CA VAL A 26 9.48 19.98 14.82
C VAL A 26 10.00 19.91 13.40
N LYS A 27 11.06 19.12 13.19
CA LYS A 27 11.59 18.87 11.84
C LYS A 27 10.69 17.86 11.14
N THR A 28 10.09 18.24 10.02
CA THR A 28 9.40 17.34 9.09
C THR A 28 10.14 17.31 7.76
N SER A 29 9.83 16.34 6.89
CA SER A 29 10.37 16.31 5.52
C SER A 29 9.74 17.36 4.59
N GLY A 30 8.79 18.16 5.10
CA GLY A 30 8.01 19.12 4.32
C GLY A 30 6.92 18.45 3.47
N ASN A 31 6.63 17.17 3.73
CA ASN A 31 5.69 16.36 2.96
C ASN A 31 4.44 16.01 3.77
N ASP A 32 4.12 16.82 4.77
CA ASP A 32 3.10 16.58 5.80
C ASP A 32 1.68 16.34 5.23
N LYS A 33 1.39 16.89 4.05
CA LYS A 33 0.09 16.72 3.35
C LYS A 33 0.07 15.58 2.35
N THR A 34 1.20 14.93 2.15
CA THR A 34 1.34 13.87 1.16
C THR A 34 1.20 12.53 1.85
N HIS A 35 0.38 11.68 1.23
CA HIS A 35 0.17 10.30 1.64
C HIS A 35 0.45 9.37 0.46
N TYR A 36 0.68 8.11 0.79
CA TYR A 36 0.69 7.00 -0.14
C TYR A 36 -0.25 5.92 0.40
N THR A 37 -0.79 5.10 -0.50
CA THR A 37 -1.73 4.05 -0.10
C THR A 37 -0.98 2.73 0.02
N VAL A 38 -1.20 2.01 1.11
CA VAL A 38 -0.65 0.67 1.31
C VAL A 38 -1.77 -0.34 1.21
N VAL A 39 -1.62 -1.33 0.35
CA VAL A 39 -2.52 -2.46 0.23
C VAL A 39 -1.93 -3.64 0.99
N LEU A 40 -2.65 -4.09 2.02
CA LEU A 40 -2.23 -5.17 2.90
C LEU A 40 -3.17 -6.37 2.82
N SER A 41 -2.61 -7.55 3.04
CA SER A 41 -3.38 -8.81 3.09
C SER A 41 -2.68 -9.85 3.94
N CYS A 42 -3.48 -10.69 4.58
CA CYS A 42 -3.04 -11.84 5.32
C CYS A 42 -3.89 -13.07 4.95
N CYS A 43 -3.29 -14.24 5.13
CA CYS A 43 -3.95 -15.52 5.05
C CYS A 43 -4.51 -15.93 6.42
N ALA A 44 -5.40 -16.92 6.44
CA ALA A 44 -6.04 -17.41 7.67
C ALA A 44 -5.05 -18.04 8.67
N ASP A 45 -3.92 -18.55 8.18
CA ASP A 45 -2.82 -19.09 8.98
C ASP A 45 -1.92 -17.99 9.61
N GLY A 46 -2.25 -16.71 9.40
CA GLY A 46 -1.46 -15.57 9.86
C GLY A 46 -0.33 -15.16 8.91
N THR A 47 -0.12 -15.85 7.80
CA THR A 47 0.89 -15.48 6.79
C THR A 47 0.55 -14.11 6.20
N LYS A 48 1.47 -13.16 6.33
CA LYS A 48 1.34 -11.81 5.75
C LYS A 48 1.86 -11.83 4.31
N LEU A 49 1.04 -11.39 3.37
CA LEU A 49 1.44 -11.29 1.98
C LEU A 49 2.28 -10.03 1.73
N PRO A 50 3.15 -10.02 0.72
CA PRO A 50 3.90 -8.84 0.29
C PRO A 50 3.01 -7.60 0.17
N PRO A 51 3.36 -6.47 0.81
CA PRO A 51 2.59 -5.24 0.69
C PRO A 51 2.74 -4.65 -0.71
N MET A 52 1.67 -4.00 -1.18
CA MET A 52 1.74 -3.12 -2.35
C MET A 52 1.64 -1.66 -1.92
N LEU A 53 2.54 -0.82 -2.40
CA LEU A 53 2.54 0.63 -2.20
C LEU A 53 2.03 1.31 -3.47
N ILE A 54 1.07 2.21 -3.32
CA ILE A 54 0.54 3.04 -4.40
C ILE A 54 0.96 4.48 -4.15
N PHE A 55 1.84 4.99 -5.01
CA PHE A 55 2.26 6.40 -4.96
C PHE A 55 1.41 7.26 -5.88
N LYS A 56 0.98 8.42 -5.36
CA LYS A 56 0.31 9.46 -6.13
C LYS A 56 1.29 10.19 -7.05
N ARG A 57 1.45 9.72 -8.28
CA ARG A 57 2.36 10.30 -9.30
C ARG A 57 1.82 10.03 -10.71
N LYS A 58 2.18 10.86 -11.69
CA LYS A 58 1.68 10.73 -13.08
C LYS A 58 2.14 9.45 -13.79
N LYS A 59 3.45 9.21 -13.87
CA LYS A 59 4.01 7.99 -14.50
C LYS A 59 5.34 7.53 -13.94
N ASN A 60 6.02 8.37 -13.15
CA ASN A 60 7.39 8.09 -12.78
C ASN A 60 7.45 7.17 -11.56
N MET A 61 8.02 5.98 -11.78
CA MET A 61 8.44 5.11 -10.70
C MET A 61 9.48 5.81 -9.82
N PRO A 62 9.50 5.54 -8.51
CA PRO A 62 10.62 5.93 -7.66
C PRO A 62 11.94 5.44 -8.26
N LYS A 63 12.95 6.32 -8.29
CA LYS A 63 14.30 5.99 -8.78
C LYS A 63 15.11 5.21 -7.73
N GLU A 64 14.63 5.20 -6.50
CA GLU A 64 15.25 4.51 -5.38
C GLU A 64 15.07 3.00 -5.51
N ALA A 65 16.01 2.24 -4.94
CA ALA A 65 15.93 0.80 -4.90
C ALA A 65 14.74 0.37 -4.04
N ILE A 66 13.76 -0.29 -4.65
CA ILE A 66 12.60 -0.82 -3.94
C ILE A 66 13.05 -2.04 -3.13
N PRO A 67 12.75 -2.09 -1.81
CA PRO A 67 13.08 -3.25 -0.99
C PRO A 67 12.47 -4.54 -1.54
N ARG A 68 13.19 -5.66 -1.38
CA ARG A 68 12.68 -6.97 -1.79
C ARG A 68 11.38 -7.29 -1.05
N GLY A 69 10.40 -7.84 -1.77
CA GLY A 69 9.10 -8.20 -1.21
C GLY A 69 8.13 -7.02 -1.09
N VAL A 70 8.46 -5.85 -1.62
CA VAL A 70 7.53 -4.72 -1.75
C VAL A 70 7.19 -4.53 -3.22
N ILE A 71 5.90 -4.41 -3.50
CA ILE A 71 5.42 -4.12 -4.86
C ILE A 71 5.04 -2.66 -4.91
N VAL A 72 5.50 -1.95 -5.94
CA VAL A 72 5.17 -0.54 -6.12
C VAL A 72 4.30 -0.39 -7.35
N HIS A 73 3.23 0.38 -7.18
CA HIS A 73 2.34 0.84 -8.21
C HIS A 73 2.26 2.37 -8.16
N VAL A 74 2.02 3.00 -9.31
CA VAL A 74 1.96 4.44 -9.45
C VAL A 74 0.66 4.80 -10.13
N HIS A 75 -0.08 5.74 -9.53
CA HIS A 75 -1.36 6.19 -10.03
C HIS A 75 -1.51 7.70 -9.83
N ASP A 76 -2.11 8.41 -10.80
CA ASP A 76 -2.25 9.87 -10.80
C ASP A 76 -2.91 10.43 -9.53
N LYS A 77 -3.88 9.68 -8.99
CA LYS A 77 -4.62 10.04 -7.77
C LYS A 77 -4.17 9.29 -6.52
N GLY A 78 -3.29 8.28 -6.65
CA GLY A 78 -2.83 7.46 -5.53
C GLY A 78 -3.86 6.46 -4.98
N TRP A 79 -4.81 6.03 -5.81
CA TRP A 79 -5.87 5.07 -5.45
C TRP A 79 -5.68 3.76 -6.20
N MET A 80 -6.38 2.72 -5.76
CA MET A 80 -6.37 1.42 -6.40
C MET A 80 -7.27 1.43 -7.65
N ASP A 81 -6.68 1.22 -8.83
CA ASP A 81 -7.37 1.05 -10.11
C ASP A 81 -7.39 -0.42 -10.55
N GLU A 82 -8.00 -0.71 -11.70
CA GLU A 82 -8.09 -2.07 -12.25
C GLU A 82 -6.72 -2.66 -12.57
N ASN A 83 -5.79 -1.84 -13.08
CA ASN A 83 -4.44 -2.28 -13.42
C ASN A 83 -3.59 -2.58 -12.17
N GLY A 84 -3.73 -1.78 -11.13
CA GLY A 84 -3.16 -2.03 -9.81
C GLY A 84 -3.69 -3.32 -9.21
N MET A 85 -5.01 -3.57 -9.33
CA MET A 85 -5.64 -4.81 -8.88
C MET A 85 -5.13 -6.03 -9.63
N LYS A 86 -5.04 -5.96 -10.96
CA LYS A 86 -4.43 -7.01 -11.78
C LYS A 86 -2.98 -7.28 -11.39
N THR A 87 -2.16 -6.23 -11.30
CA THR A 87 -0.76 -6.33 -10.87
C THR A 87 -0.64 -7.00 -9.50
N ARG A 88 -1.59 -6.72 -8.60
CA ARG A 88 -1.62 -7.32 -7.27
C ARG A 88 -1.98 -8.80 -7.33
N MET A 89 -2.96 -9.19 -8.15
CA MET A 89 -3.30 -10.60 -8.32
C MET A 89 -2.12 -11.40 -8.86
N GLU A 90 -1.46 -10.88 -9.89
CA GLU A 90 -0.32 -11.53 -10.51
C GLU A 90 0.91 -11.62 -9.60
N LYS A 91 1.21 -10.57 -8.82
CA LYS A 91 2.47 -10.50 -8.04
C LYS A 91 2.34 -10.93 -6.59
N VAL A 92 1.15 -10.77 -5.98
CA VAL A 92 0.90 -11.07 -4.56
C VAL A 92 0.05 -12.32 -4.43
N TRP A 93 -1.14 -12.33 -5.03
CA TRP A 93 -2.12 -13.38 -4.79
C TRP A 93 -1.71 -14.72 -5.39
N SER A 94 -1.22 -14.74 -6.62
CA SER A 94 -0.73 -15.96 -7.28
C SER A 94 0.39 -16.67 -6.51
N LYS A 95 1.15 -15.91 -5.71
CA LYS A 95 2.28 -16.39 -4.90
C LYS A 95 1.90 -16.70 -3.46
N CYS A 96 0.63 -16.57 -3.09
CA CYS A 96 0.17 -16.97 -1.76
C CYS A 96 0.34 -18.49 -1.56
N PRO A 97 0.43 -18.97 -0.31
CA PRO A 97 0.48 -20.40 -0.03
C PRO A 97 -0.69 -21.13 -0.71
N GLY A 98 -0.39 -22.06 -1.62
CA GLY A 98 -1.39 -22.80 -2.40
C GLY A 98 -1.85 -22.13 -3.69
N GLY A 99 -1.51 -20.86 -3.94
CA GLY A 99 -1.85 -20.13 -5.16
C GLY A 99 -1.20 -20.73 -6.42
N LEU A 100 0.08 -21.11 -6.34
CA LEU A 100 0.80 -21.82 -7.40
C LEU A 100 0.16 -23.16 -7.77
N LEU A 101 -0.43 -23.84 -6.79
CA LEU A 101 -1.11 -25.13 -6.96
C LEU A 101 -2.58 -24.97 -7.35
N LYS A 102 -3.05 -23.73 -7.58
CA LYS A 102 -4.46 -23.39 -7.87
C LYS A 102 -5.44 -24.05 -6.90
N LYS A 103 -5.06 -24.15 -5.62
CA LYS A 103 -5.95 -24.64 -4.58
C LYS A 103 -7.12 -23.67 -4.43
N PRO A 104 -8.34 -24.15 -4.14
CA PRO A 104 -9.46 -23.27 -3.86
C PRO A 104 -9.10 -22.33 -2.71
N ALA A 105 -9.26 -21.03 -2.94
CA ALA A 105 -8.94 -19.99 -1.99
C ALA A 105 -10.08 -18.96 -1.98
N LEU A 106 -10.35 -18.40 -0.80
CA LEU A 106 -11.32 -17.32 -0.62
C LEU A 106 -10.58 -16.01 -0.42
N LEU A 107 -10.87 -15.03 -1.27
CA LEU A 107 -10.38 -13.67 -1.13
C LEU A 107 -11.49 -12.77 -0.59
N VAL A 108 -11.30 -12.23 0.61
CA VAL A 108 -12.26 -11.28 1.22
C VAL A 108 -11.78 -9.85 0.98
N LEU A 109 -12.64 -9.06 0.36
CA LEU A 109 -12.43 -7.66 -0.01
C LEU A 109 -13.64 -6.83 0.43
N ASP A 110 -13.45 -5.52 0.59
CA ASP A 110 -14.57 -4.57 0.67
C ASP A 110 -15.30 -4.39 -0.67
N GLN A 111 -16.36 -3.59 -0.67
CA GLN A 111 -17.20 -3.28 -1.84
C GLN A 111 -16.75 -2.02 -2.60
N PHE A 112 -15.46 -1.72 -2.66
CA PHE A 112 -14.98 -0.56 -3.44
C PHE A 112 -15.25 -0.75 -4.94
N ARG A 113 -15.58 0.34 -5.65
CA ARG A 113 -16.08 0.29 -7.05
C ARG A 113 -15.16 -0.49 -7.99
N THR A 114 -13.85 -0.30 -7.90
CA THR A 114 -12.89 -0.99 -8.80
C THR A 114 -12.87 -2.50 -8.58
N ARG A 115 -13.21 -2.97 -7.37
CA ARG A 115 -13.26 -4.39 -7.01
C ARG A 115 -14.51 -5.11 -7.49
N ILE A 116 -15.59 -4.38 -7.79
CA ILE A 116 -16.88 -4.94 -8.23
C ILE A 116 -16.95 -5.05 -9.77
N THR A 117 -16.00 -4.46 -10.49
CA THR A 117 -15.97 -4.49 -11.95
C THR A 117 -15.85 -5.92 -12.49
N GLU A 118 -16.53 -6.23 -13.60
CA GLU A 118 -16.48 -7.56 -14.22
C GLU A 118 -15.07 -7.92 -14.69
N ALA A 119 -14.26 -6.94 -15.09
CA ALA A 119 -12.85 -7.14 -15.41
C ALA A 119 -12.06 -7.66 -14.20
N THR A 120 -12.25 -7.04 -13.03
CA THR A 120 -11.57 -7.45 -11.80
C THR A 120 -12.09 -8.80 -11.31
N LYS A 121 -13.40 -9.06 -11.38
CA LYS A 121 -13.97 -10.35 -11.00
C LYS A 121 -13.46 -11.53 -11.83
N LYS A 122 -13.11 -11.30 -13.10
CA LYS A 122 -12.53 -12.33 -13.97
C LYS A 122 -11.07 -12.66 -13.63
N GLU A 123 -10.36 -11.75 -12.97
CA GLU A 123 -8.95 -11.89 -12.59
C GLU A 123 -8.78 -12.43 -11.14
N ILE A 124 -9.86 -12.50 -10.36
CA ILE A 124 -9.92 -13.10 -9.01
C ILE A 124 -10.29 -14.57 -9.12
#